data_AF-A0A6M1TYS2-F1
#
_entry.id   AF-A0A6M1TYS2-F1
#
_cell.length_a   1.000
_cell.length_b   1.000
_cell.length_c   1.000
_cell.angle_alpha   90.00
_cell.angle_beta   90.00
_cell.angle_gamma   90.00
#
_symmetry.space_group_name_H-M   'P 1'
#
loop_
_entity.id
_entity.type
_entity.pdbx_description
1 polymer ?
#
loop_
_entity_poly.entity_id
_entity_poly.type
_entity_poly.pdbx_seq_one_letter_code
_entity_poly.pdbx_strand_id
1 'polypeptide(L)'
;MLATGLCFVGVTGIVRYLGTDLPAAQSAFVRFGWGVLFLLPSLWALARQGLPAGTWRLFGWRGVVHTVAVILWFHAMARIPVAEVTAIGYLNPVLVTLGAALFFGEVLAMRRILAVGVALIGALIVIRPGLREVTDGHLAQLGAACFFAASYLFAKRLSQLAPAGTVVAMMSATVTVGLLPLAIWVWVPMSLSQWLWLGLVAGFATAGHYCMTRAFGAAPLAVTQPVTFLQLVWATALGALVFGEGVDLFVLLGGAVIIGAISYITWREAMIKRRRVTPAEAETTL
;
A
#
# COMPACT_ATOMS: atom_id res chain seq x y z
N MET A 1 6.89 1.38 -10.59
CA MET A 1 6.71 0.37 -9.53
C MET A 1 8.01 -0.03 -8.85
N LEU A 2 9.09 -0.37 -9.57
CA LEU A 2 10.38 -0.66 -8.92
C LEU A 2 10.87 0.48 -8.01
N ALA A 3 10.87 1.72 -8.52
CA ALA A 3 11.20 2.91 -7.73
C ALA A 3 10.29 3.08 -6.50
N THR A 4 8.99 2.79 -6.63
CA THR A 4 8.05 2.75 -5.48
C THR A 4 8.49 1.74 -4.44
N GLY A 5 8.84 0.52 -4.87
CA GLY A 5 9.32 -0.54 -4.01
C GLY A 5 10.54 -0.10 -3.20
N LEU A 6 11.57 0.42 -3.87
CA LEU A 6 12.79 0.91 -3.22
C LEU A 6 12.52 2.04 -2.22
N CYS A 7 11.69 3.01 -2.59
CA CYS A 7 11.30 4.09 -1.68
C CYS A 7 10.60 3.54 -0.42
N PHE A 8 9.70 2.58 -0.59
CA PHE A 8 8.96 2.01 0.55
C PHE A 8 9.83 1.12 1.44
N VAL A 9 10.90 0.51 0.94
CA VAL A 9 11.91 -0.15 1.79
C VAL A 9 12.58 0.86 2.72
N GLY A 10 12.92 2.06 2.21
CA GLY A 10 13.44 3.15 3.04
C GLY A 10 12.44 3.62 4.10
N VAL A 11 11.16 3.75 3.72
CA VAL A 11 10.06 4.08 4.66
C VAL A 11 9.96 3.03 5.76
N THR A 12 9.90 1.74 5.41
CA THR A 12 9.75 0.66 6.40
C THR A 12 10.94 0.62 7.36
N GLY A 13 12.16 0.79 6.87
CA GLY A 13 13.36 0.78 7.71
C GLY A 13 13.38 1.91 8.73
N ILE A 14 13.17 3.14 8.29
CA ILE A 14 13.24 4.29 9.20
C ILE A 14 12.08 4.26 10.20
N VAL A 15 10.87 3.87 9.78
CA VAL A 15 9.73 3.75 10.71
C VAL A 15 9.98 2.65 11.74
N ARG A 16 10.54 1.51 11.32
CA ARG A 16 10.92 0.44 12.25
C ARG A 16 12.01 0.89 13.22
N TYR A 17 13.00 1.64 12.74
CA TYR A 17 14.08 2.20 13.56
C TYR A 17 13.56 3.15 14.65
N LEU A 18 12.58 4.01 14.32
CA LEU A 18 11.93 4.86 15.32
C LEU A 18 11.07 4.06 16.32
N GLY A 19 10.67 2.84 15.96
CA GLY A 19 10.03 1.89 16.86
C GLY A 19 8.81 2.47 17.59
N THR A 20 8.81 2.30 18.90
CA THR A 20 7.75 2.77 19.82
C THR A 20 8.09 4.08 20.53
N ASP A 21 9.21 4.73 20.18
CA ASP A 21 9.65 5.98 20.85
C ASP A 21 8.64 7.12 20.69
N LEU A 22 7.86 7.07 19.62
CA LEU A 22 6.80 8.03 19.33
C LEU A 22 5.47 7.31 19.11
N PRO A 23 4.36 7.88 19.59
CA PRO A 23 3.03 7.39 19.25
C PRO A 23 2.82 7.31 17.74
N ALA A 24 2.14 6.25 17.29
CA ALA A 24 1.91 5.98 15.87
C ALA A 24 1.20 7.12 15.14
N ALA A 25 0.15 7.68 15.77
CA ALA A 25 -0.62 8.79 15.19
C ALA A 25 0.22 10.07 15.06
N GLN A 26 1.06 10.38 16.05
CA GLN A 26 1.98 11.52 16.01
C GLN A 26 3.04 11.35 14.93
N SER A 27 3.70 10.18 14.87
CA SER A 27 4.72 9.89 13.85
C SER A 27 4.15 10.00 12.43
N ALA A 28 2.96 9.44 12.23
CA ALA A 28 2.23 9.56 10.98
C ALA A 28 1.91 11.02 10.67
N PHE A 29 1.38 11.79 11.63
CA PHE A 29 1.02 13.19 11.44
C PHE A 29 2.21 14.01 10.99
N VAL A 30 3.35 13.88 11.67
CA VAL A 30 4.57 14.63 11.32
C VAL A 30 5.09 14.25 9.94
N ARG A 31 5.14 12.95 9.62
CA ARG A 31 5.50 12.47 8.27
C ARG A 31 4.60 13.11 7.20
N PHE A 32 3.28 13.09 7.40
CA PHE A 32 2.36 13.65 6.42
C PHE A 32 2.41 15.18 6.37
N GLY A 33 2.70 15.85 7.48
CA GLY A 33 2.98 17.30 7.55
C GLY A 33 4.20 17.69 6.69
N TRP A 34 5.31 16.96 6.81
CA TRP A 34 6.46 17.11 5.89
C TRP A 34 6.06 16.84 4.43
N GLY A 35 5.22 15.83 4.19
CA GLY A 35 4.69 15.54 2.85
C GLY A 35 3.87 16.70 2.27
N VAL A 36 3.09 17.41 3.09
CA VAL A 36 2.39 18.64 2.69
C VAL A 36 3.40 19.73 2.32
N LEU A 37 4.44 19.94 3.14
CA LEU A 37 5.49 20.91 2.86
C LEU A 37 6.17 20.65 1.51
N PHE A 38 6.58 19.41 1.26
CA PHE A 38 7.24 19.02 0.01
C PHE A 38 6.32 19.15 -1.22
N LEU A 39 5.01 19.06 -1.02
CA LEU A 39 4.02 19.11 -2.09
C LEU A 39 3.28 20.46 -2.17
N LEU A 40 3.74 21.49 -1.45
CA LEU A 40 3.20 22.85 -1.56
C LEU A 40 3.11 23.36 -3.01
N PRO A 41 4.11 23.14 -3.90
CA PRO A 41 3.98 23.57 -5.30
C PRO A 41 2.79 22.90 -6.01
N SER A 42 2.52 21.63 -5.71
CA SER A 42 1.38 20.89 -6.29
C SER A 42 0.04 21.37 -5.72
N LEU A 43 -0.02 21.70 -4.43
CA LEU A 43 -1.21 22.28 -3.80
C LEU A 43 -1.50 23.69 -4.32
N TRP A 44 -0.45 24.49 -4.55
CA TRP A 44 -0.57 25.81 -5.13
C TRP A 44 -1.09 25.76 -6.58
N ALA A 45 -0.51 24.88 -7.41
CA ALA A 45 -0.99 24.65 -8.76
C ALA A 45 -2.45 24.18 -8.78
N LEU A 46 -2.82 23.29 -7.85
CA LEU A 46 -4.20 22.85 -7.66
C LEU A 46 -5.16 24.00 -7.32
N ALA A 47 -4.79 24.86 -6.38
CA ALA A 47 -5.61 25.99 -5.98
C ALA A 47 -5.89 26.96 -7.15
N ARG A 48 -4.92 27.09 -8.08
CA ARG A 48 -5.07 27.94 -9.27
C ARG A 48 -5.86 27.29 -10.40
N GLN A 49 -5.70 25.99 -10.61
CA GLN A 49 -6.31 25.28 -11.74
C GLN A 49 -7.67 24.68 -11.41
N GLY A 50 -7.97 24.49 -10.11
CA GLY A 50 -9.18 23.82 -9.65
C GLY A 50 -9.18 22.31 -9.90
N LEU A 51 -10.28 21.66 -9.52
CA LEU A 51 -10.53 20.25 -9.81
C LEU A 51 -11.86 20.08 -10.53
N PRO A 52 -12.01 19.04 -11.37
CA PRO A 52 -13.31 18.65 -11.89
C PRO A 52 -14.32 18.42 -10.75
N ALA A 53 -15.58 18.79 -11.00
CA ALA A 53 -16.66 18.63 -10.03
C ALA A 53 -16.78 17.18 -9.52
N GLY A 54 -17.05 17.00 -8.23
CA GLY A 54 -17.15 15.67 -7.59
C GLY A 54 -15.81 15.03 -7.18
N THR A 55 -14.66 15.54 -7.65
CA THR A 55 -13.34 14.97 -7.30
C THR A 55 -12.98 15.18 -5.83
N TRP A 56 -13.43 16.27 -5.22
CA TRP A 56 -13.20 16.57 -3.80
C TRP A 56 -13.73 15.48 -2.86
N ARG A 57 -14.90 14.90 -3.16
CA ARG A 57 -15.47 13.80 -2.37
C ARG A 57 -14.59 12.55 -2.42
N LEU A 58 -13.99 12.25 -3.58
CA LEU A 58 -13.07 11.13 -3.73
C LEU A 58 -11.78 11.36 -2.93
N PHE A 59 -11.24 12.58 -2.92
CA PHE A 59 -10.09 12.94 -2.09
C PHE A 59 -10.41 12.84 -0.59
N GLY A 60 -11.56 13.35 -0.16
CA GLY A 60 -12.00 13.28 1.24
C GLY A 60 -12.14 11.84 1.72
N TRP A 61 -12.88 11.00 0.99
CA TRP A 61 -13.04 9.59 1.36
C TRP A 61 -11.74 8.82 1.35
N ARG A 62 -10.89 9.05 0.34
CA ARG A 62 -9.54 8.46 0.32
C ARG A 62 -8.74 8.88 1.55
N GLY A 63 -8.79 10.16 1.92
CA GLY A 63 -8.11 10.70 3.10
C GLY A 63 -8.53 9.99 4.38
N VAL A 64 -9.84 9.82 4.59
CA VAL A 64 -10.40 9.10 5.76
C VAL A 64 -9.90 7.67 5.82
N VAL A 65 -10.09 6.87 4.76
CA VAL A 65 -9.66 5.46 4.79
C VAL A 65 -8.14 5.33 4.88
N HIS A 66 -7.38 6.23 4.26
CA HIS A 66 -5.91 6.20 4.32
C HIS A 66 -5.39 6.61 5.71
N THR A 67 -6.08 7.52 6.39
CA THR A 67 -5.75 7.92 7.77
C THR A 67 -5.84 6.72 8.70
N VAL A 68 -6.95 5.99 8.64
CA VAL A 68 -7.14 4.76 9.44
C VAL A 68 -6.08 3.71 9.07
N ALA A 69 -5.83 3.49 7.78
CA ALA A 69 -4.83 2.54 7.31
C ALA A 69 -3.43 2.84 7.88
N VAL A 70 -3.01 4.10 7.83
CA VAL A 70 -1.69 4.54 8.28
C VAL A 70 -1.53 4.40 9.78
N ILE A 71 -2.54 4.75 10.58
CA ILE A 71 -2.46 4.61 12.05
C ILE A 71 -2.20 3.14 12.41
N LEU A 72 -3.01 2.24 11.84
CA LEU A 72 -2.90 0.80 12.05
C LEU A 72 -1.55 0.26 11.58
N TRP A 73 -1.08 0.73 10.42
CA TRP A 73 0.20 0.30 9.85
C TRP A 73 1.41 0.77 10.67
N PHE A 74 1.44 2.02 11.13
CA PHE A 74 2.50 2.52 12.02
C PHE A 74 2.48 1.76 13.34
N HIS A 75 1.29 1.50 13.89
CA HIS A 75 1.14 0.71 15.11
C HIS A 75 1.69 -0.71 14.95
N ALA A 76 1.39 -1.38 13.83
CA ALA A 76 1.90 -2.71 13.51
C ALA A 76 3.42 -2.71 13.28
N MET A 77 3.94 -1.76 12.49
CA MET A 77 5.37 -1.65 12.16
C MET A 77 6.25 -1.51 13.41
N ALA A 78 5.74 -0.85 14.45
CA ALA A 78 6.45 -0.72 15.71
C ALA A 78 6.45 -2.03 16.55
N ARG A 79 5.56 -2.99 16.27
CA ARG A 79 5.27 -4.13 17.17
C ARG A 79 5.55 -5.51 16.61
N ILE A 80 5.49 -5.70 15.29
CA ILE A 80 5.76 -6.99 14.66
C ILE A 80 6.92 -6.89 13.66
N PRO A 81 7.62 -7.99 13.34
CA PRO A 81 8.74 -7.98 12.41
C PRO A 81 8.40 -7.38 11.05
N VAL A 82 9.36 -6.73 10.39
CA VAL A 82 9.15 -6.01 9.12
C VAL A 82 8.68 -6.96 8.01
N ALA A 83 9.21 -8.19 8.03
CA ALA A 83 8.83 -9.25 7.11
C ALA A 83 7.35 -9.66 7.29
N GLU A 84 6.86 -9.74 8.53
CA GLU A 84 5.46 -10.06 8.83
C GLU A 84 4.52 -8.95 8.37
N VAL A 85 4.86 -7.69 8.66
CA VAL A 85 4.10 -6.52 8.16
C VAL A 85 3.97 -6.61 6.64
N THR A 86 5.07 -6.88 5.96
CA THR A 86 5.14 -6.93 4.49
C THR A 86 4.32 -8.09 3.94
N ALA A 87 4.47 -9.30 4.49
CA ALA A 87 3.77 -10.49 4.02
C ALA A 87 2.25 -10.38 4.23
N ILE A 88 1.78 -9.92 5.39
CA ILE A 88 0.35 -9.66 5.63
C ILE A 88 -0.15 -8.54 4.69
N GLY A 89 0.69 -7.52 4.43
CA GLY A 89 0.40 -6.45 3.50
C GLY A 89 0.15 -6.90 2.05
N TYR A 90 0.61 -8.09 1.66
CA TYR A 90 0.28 -8.69 0.36
C TYR A 90 -1.17 -9.14 0.23
N LEU A 91 -2.00 -8.97 1.25
CA LEU A 91 -3.45 -9.01 1.10
C LEU A 91 -4.01 -7.79 0.34
N ASN A 92 -3.30 -6.67 0.31
CA ASN A 92 -3.74 -5.45 -0.39
C ASN A 92 -4.18 -5.69 -1.84
N PRO A 93 -3.39 -6.35 -2.71
CA PRO A 93 -3.77 -6.60 -4.11
C PRO A 93 -5.03 -7.49 -4.23
N VAL A 94 -5.19 -8.44 -3.31
CA VAL A 94 -6.34 -9.35 -3.24
C VAL A 94 -7.60 -8.56 -2.90
N LEU A 95 -7.53 -7.77 -1.84
CA LEU A 95 -8.63 -6.92 -1.36
C LEU A 95 -8.98 -5.82 -2.36
N VAL A 96 -7.99 -5.25 -3.06
CA VAL A 96 -8.21 -4.34 -4.19
C VAL A 96 -8.98 -5.02 -5.31
N THR A 97 -8.64 -6.27 -5.65
CA THR A 97 -9.34 -7.02 -6.70
C THR A 97 -10.80 -7.28 -6.33
N LEU A 98 -11.06 -7.69 -5.08
CA LEU A 98 -12.42 -7.89 -4.57
C LEU A 98 -13.21 -6.57 -4.53
N GLY A 99 -12.61 -5.51 -4.00
CA GLY A 99 -13.25 -4.20 -3.92
C GLY A 99 -13.53 -3.62 -5.30
N ALA A 100 -12.64 -3.78 -6.27
CA ALA A 100 -12.88 -3.36 -7.64
C ALA A 100 -14.12 -4.06 -8.23
N ALA A 101 -14.26 -5.38 -8.03
CA ALA A 101 -15.45 -6.09 -8.48
C ALA A 101 -16.74 -5.61 -7.81
N LEU A 102 -16.70 -5.38 -6.49
CA LEU A 102 -17.86 -4.91 -5.72
C LEU A 102 -18.30 -3.49 -6.14
N PHE A 103 -17.37 -2.56 -6.28
CA PHE A 103 -17.68 -1.14 -6.55
C PHE A 103 -17.87 -0.82 -8.04
N PHE A 104 -17.21 -1.55 -8.94
CA PHE A 104 -17.33 -1.34 -10.39
C PHE A 104 -18.24 -2.37 -11.08
N GLY A 105 -18.82 -3.31 -10.32
CA GLY A 105 -19.74 -4.32 -10.86
C GLY A 105 -19.07 -5.35 -11.77
N GLU A 106 -17.75 -5.55 -11.66
CA GLU A 106 -17.07 -6.56 -12.46
C GLU A 106 -17.41 -7.96 -11.94
N VAL A 107 -17.90 -8.83 -12.84
CA VAL A 107 -18.11 -10.25 -12.50
C VAL A 107 -16.75 -10.92 -12.32
N LEU A 108 -16.48 -11.40 -11.09
CA LEU A 108 -15.27 -12.16 -10.81
C LEU A 108 -15.37 -13.55 -11.42
N ALA A 109 -14.43 -13.87 -12.30
CA ALA A 109 -14.26 -15.25 -12.75
C ALA A 109 -13.94 -16.16 -11.55
N MET A 110 -14.47 -17.39 -11.54
CA MET A 110 -14.24 -18.38 -10.48
C MET A 110 -12.74 -18.52 -10.10
N ARG A 111 -11.85 -18.42 -11.09
CA ARG A 111 -10.39 -18.47 -10.89
C ARG A 111 -9.87 -17.35 -9.99
N ARG A 112 -10.43 -16.14 -10.06
CA ARG A 112 -10.08 -15.02 -9.16
C ARG A 112 -10.53 -15.33 -7.74
N ILE A 113 -11.73 -15.88 -7.56
CA ILE A 113 -12.26 -16.28 -6.24
C ILE A 113 -11.35 -17.34 -5.60
N LEU A 114 -10.93 -18.35 -6.37
CA LEU A 114 -9.99 -19.36 -5.89
C LEU A 114 -8.62 -18.75 -5.54
N ALA A 115 -8.08 -17.85 -6.36
CA ALA A 115 -6.82 -17.18 -6.08
C ALA A 115 -6.88 -16.32 -4.81
N VAL A 116 -8.02 -15.65 -4.57
CA VAL A 116 -8.30 -14.94 -3.31
C VAL A 116 -8.27 -15.90 -2.13
N GLY A 117 -8.95 -17.05 -2.22
CA GLY A 117 -8.94 -18.07 -1.18
C GLY A 117 -7.53 -18.57 -0.85
N VAL A 118 -6.72 -18.85 -1.87
CA VAL A 118 -5.32 -19.27 -1.70
C VAL A 118 -4.49 -18.17 -1.03
N ALA A 119 -4.68 -16.91 -1.40
CA ALA A 119 -3.97 -15.81 -0.76
C ALA A 119 -4.39 -15.61 0.71
N LEU A 120 -5.67 -15.81 1.04
CA LEU A 120 -6.13 -15.81 2.44
C LEU A 120 -5.50 -16.96 3.24
N ILE A 121 -5.36 -18.15 2.66
CA ILE A 121 -4.61 -19.26 3.27
C ILE A 121 -3.15 -18.86 3.51
N GLY A 122 -2.52 -18.21 2.53
CA GLY A 122 -1.16 -17.68 2.70
C GLY A 122 -1.05 -16.72 3.89
N ALA A 123 -2.02 -15.82 4.09
CA ALA A 123 -2.04 -14.93 5.26
C ALA A 123 -2.24 -15.70 6.58
N LEU A 124 -3.06 -16.76 6.61
CA LEU A 124 -3.18 -17.64 7.76
C LEU A 124 -1.86 -18.37 8.07
N ILE A 125 -1.09 -18.76 7.05
CA ILE A 125 0.25 -19.35 7.20
C ILE A 125 1.24 -18.34 7.80
N VAL A 126 1.13 -17.05 7.46
CA VAL A 126 1.98 -16.00 8.09
C VAL A 126 1.58 -15.82 9.56
N ILE A 127 0.29 -15.63 9.82
CA ILE A 127 -0.22 -15.27 11.15
C ILE A 127 -0.13 -16.45 12.13
N ARG A 128 -0.42 -17.67 11.67
CA ARG A 128 -0.37 -18.93 12.43
C ARG A 128 -1.23 -18.92 13.71
N PRO A 129 -2.54 -18.60 13.60
CA PRO A 129 -3.41 -18.59 14.76
C PRO A 129 -3.44 -19.98 15.41
N GLY A 130 -3.30 -20.03 16.74
CA GLY A 130 -3.30 -21.27 17.52
C GLY A 130 -1.95 -21.98 17.61
N LEU A 131 -0.96 -21.62 16.78
CA LEU A 131 0.42 -22.13 16.88
C LEU A 131 1.37 -21.13 17.55
N ARG A 132 0.99 -19.85 17.57
CA ARG A 132 1.66 -18.79 18.33
C ARG A 132 0.65 -17.73 18.77
N GLU A 133 1.10 -16.84 19.64
CA GLU A 133 0.32 -15.67 20.05
C GLU A 133 0.07 -14.73 18.87
N VAL A 134 -1.19 -14.31 18.69
CA VAL A 134 -1.61 -13.29 17.72
C VAL A 134 -1.75 -11.97 18.47
N THR A 135 -0.74 -11.11 18.34
CA THR A 135 -0.72 -9.80 18.99
C THR A 135 -1.60 -8.76 18.29
N ASP A 136 -1.84 -7.64 18.99
CA ASP A 136 -2.52 -6.45 18.47
C ASP A 136 -1.91 -5.93 17.16
N GLY A 137 -0.59 -6.00 17.01
CA GLY A 137 0.12 -5.61 15.79
C GLY A 137 -0.29 -6.42 14.55
N HIS A 138 -0.59 -7.72 14.70
CA HIS A 138 -1.08 -8.55 13.60
C HIS A 138 -2.48 -8.13 13.15
N LEU A 139 -3.37 -7.89 14.13
CA LEU A 139 -4.74 -7.44 13.87
C LEU A 139 -4.74 -6.04 13.25
N ALA A 140 -3.87 -5.16 13.73
CA ALA A 140 -3.68 -3.83 13.17
C ALA A 140 -3.20 -3.93 11.71
N GLN A 141 -2.24 -4.79 11.38
CA GLN A 141 -1.78 -4.92 10.00
C GLN A 141 -2.84 -5.51 9.06
N LEU A 142 -3.64 -6.47 9.53
CA LEU A 142 -4.80 -6.97 8.77
C LEU A 142 -5.80 -5.84 8.48
N GLY A 143 -6.14 -5.04 9.49
CA GLY A 143 -7.00 -3.88 9.32
C GLY A 143 -6.40 -2.84 8.36
N ALA A 144 -5.11 -2.54 8.52
CA ALA A 144 -4.37 -1.65 7.64
C ALA A 144 -4.45 -2.11 6.18
N ALA A 145 -4.36 -3.42 5.93
CA ALA A 145 -4.44 -3.97 4.59
C ALA A 145 -5.81 -3.69 3.92
N CYS A 146 -6.90 -3.88 4.67
CA CYS A 146 -8.25 -3.56 4.21
C CYS A 146 -8.42 -2.08 3.85
N PHE A 147 -7.99 -1.18 4.73
CA PHE A 147 -8.14 0.26 4.49
C PHE A 147 -7.19 0.80 3.41
N PHE A 148 -5.97 0.26 3.30
CA PHE A 148 -5.08 0.58 2.19
C PHE A 148 -5.63 0.11 0.85
N ALA A 149 -6.23 -1.08 0.78
CA ALA A 149 -6.87 -1.57 -0.43
C ALA A 149 -7.97 -0.62 -0.91
N ALA A 150 -8.86 -0.18 0.00
CA ALA A 150 -9.86 0.84 -0.32
C ALA A 150 -9.21 2.15 -0.79
N SER A 151 -8.16 2.63 -0.09
CA SER A 151 -7.43 3.83 -0.47
C SER A 151 -6.81 3.74 -1.87
N TYR A 152 -6.28 2.57 -2.25
CA TYR A 152 -5.69 2.33 -3.57
C TYR A 152 -6.73 2.32 -4.69
N LEU A 153 -7.96 1.86 -4.43
CA LEU A 153 -9.07 1.98 -5.39
C LEU A 153 -9.40 3.44 -5.67
N PHE A 154 -9.52 4.27 -4.62
CA PHE A 154 -9.67 5.72 -4.79
C PHE A 154 -8.48 6.33 -5.52
N ALA A 155 -7.25 5.94 -5.17
CA ALA A 155 -6.03 6.43 -5.82
C ALA A 155 -6.01 6.11 -7.32
N LYS A 156 -6.42 4.88 -7.70
CA LYS A 156 -6.53 4.46 -9.10
C LYS A 156 -7.53 5.33 -9.85
N ARG A 157 -8.74 5.56 -9.30
CA ARG A 157 -9.73 6.44 -9.93
C ARG A 157 -9.23 7.88 -10.04
N LEU A 158 -8.65 8.42 -8.97
CA LEU A 158 -8.10 9.78 -8.94
C LEU A 158 -6.93 9.97 -9.91
N SER A 159 -6.12 8.93 -10.16
CA SER A 159 -5.01 9.00 -11.13
C SER A 159 -5.45 9.23 -12.58
N GLN A 160 -6.73 9.01 -12.89
CA GLN A 160 -7.34 9.31 -14.19
C GLN A 160 -7.96 10.71 -14.26
N LEU A 161 -8.12 11.38 -13.11
CA LEU A 161 -8.85 12.64 -12.97
C LEU A 161 -7.95 13.83 -12.62
N ALA A 162 -6.76 13.56 -12.06
CA ALA A 162 -5.84 14.59 -11.60
C ALA A 162 -4.38 14.17 -11.80
N PRO A 163 -3.46 15.13 -11.97
CA PRO A 163 -2.03 14.86 -12.03
C PRO A 163 -1.54 14.12 -10.79
N ALA A 164 -0.52 13.26 -10.95
CA ALA A 164 0.02 12.47 -9.85
C ALA A 164 0.48 13.33 -8.66
N GLY A 165 1.07 14.50 -8.93
CA GLY A 165 1.46 15.47 -7.89
C GLY A 165 0.27 15.88 -7.03
N THR A 166 -0.83 16.32 -7.65
CA THR A 166 -2.10 16.65 -6.99
C THR A 166 -2.65 15.48 -6.18
N VAL A 167 -2.61 14.27 -6.73
CA VAL A 167 -3.17 13.07 -6.11
C VAL A 167 -2.42 12.69 -4.83
N VAL A 168 -1.09 12.88 -4.80
CA VAL A 168 -0.28 12.65 -3.59
C VAL A 168 -0.40 13.85 -2.64
N ALA A 169 -0.44 15.07 -3.15
CA ALA A 169 -0.56 16.29 -2.35
C ALA A 169 -1.86 16.31 -1.55
N MET A 170 -2.97 15.99 -2.19
CA MET A 170 -4.27 15.89 -1.53
C MET A 170 -4.34 14.73 -0.54
N MET A 171 -3.69 13.60 -0.83
CA MET A 171 -3.57 12.52 0.16
C MET A 171 -2.79 13.03 1.38
N SER A 172 -1.66 13.70 1.18
CA SER A 172 -0.88 14.25 2.29
C SER A 172 -1.68 15.26 3.10
N ALA A 173 -2.35 16.21 2.46
CA ALA A 173 -3.15 17.22 3.14
C ALA A 173 -4.32 16.61 3.93
N THR A 174 -5.13 15.76 3.29
CA THR A 174 -6.31 15.17 3.93
C THR A 174 -5.94 14.23 5.08
N VAL A 175 -4.85 13.47 4.95
CA VAL A 175 -4.36 12.59 6.01
C VAL A 175 -3.75 13.39 7.17
N THR A 176 -2.98 14.45 6.90
CA THR A 176 -2.50 15.36 7.96
C THR A 176 -3.66 15.93 8.77
N VAL A 177 -4.72 16.40 8.09
CA VAL A 177 -5.93 16.92 8.76
C VAL A 177 -6.64 15.81 9.57
N GLY A 178 -6.80 14.61 8.99
CA GLY A 178 -7.43 13.49 9.67
C GLY A 178 -6.66 13.00 10.90
N LEU A 179 -5.33 13.09 10.88
CA LEU A 179 -4.46 12.70 11.98
C LEU A 179 -4.33 13.75 13.08
N LEU A 180 -4.55 15.04 12.76
CA LEU A 180 -4.36 16.16 13.68
C LEU A 180 -5.00 15.96 15.08
N PRO A 181 -6.30 15.61 15.22
CA PRO A 181 -6.90 15.47 16.55
C PRO A 181 -6.26 14.35 17.38
N LEU A 182 -5.90 13.23 16.73
CA LEU A 182 -5.24 12.10 17.40
C LEU A 182 -3.81 12.47 17.79
N ALA A 183 -3.09 13.15 16.90
CA ALA A 183 -1.73 13.60 17.15
C ALA A 183 -1.67 14.58 18.33
N ILE A 184 -2.60 15.55 18.41
CA ILE A 184 -2.71 16.47 19.56
C ILE A 184 -2.96 15.69 20.85
N TRP A 185 -3.85 14.69 20.81
CA TRP A 185 -4.23 13.93 22.01
C TRP A 185 -3.08 13.09 22.59
N VAL A 186 -2.23 12.52 21.73
CA VAL A 186 -1.12 11.65 22.15
C VAL A 186 0.25 12.34 22.13
N TRP A 187 0.29 13.66 21.89
CA TRP A 187 1.53 14.35 21.55
C TRP A 187 2.59 14.26 22.66
N VAL A 188 3.79 13.83 22.29
CA VAL A 188 5.00 13.89 23.12
C VAL A 188 6.07 14.78 22.49
N PRO A 189 6.91 15.48 23.28
CA PRO A 189 8.02 16.26 22.74
C PRO A 189 8.94 15.40 21.88
N MET A 190 9.41 15.96 20.76
CA MET A 190 10.27 15.28 19.80
C MET A 190 11.64 15.93 19.72
N SER A 191 12.68 15.11 19.62
CA SER A 191 14.02 15.58 19.30
C SER A 191 14.09 16.08 17.85
N LEU A 192 15.07 16.94 17.56
CA LEU A 192 15.35 17.36 16.19
C LEU A 192 15.65 16.17 15.27
N SER A 193 16.35 15.15 15.78
CA SER A 193 16.64 13.94 15.00
C SER A 193 15.38 13.19 14.59
N GLN A 194 14.39 13.06 15.49
CA GLN A 194 13.11 12.43 15.17
C GLN A 194 12.32 13.21 14.10
N TRP A 195 12.32 14.55 14.17
CA TRP A 195 11.73 15.40 13.13
C TRP A 195 12.38 15.18 11.76
N LEU A 196 13.73 15.12 11.72
CA LEU A 196 14.49 14.91 10.49
C LEU A 196 14.30 13.51 9.92
N TRP A 197 14.29 12.47 10.77
CA TRP A 197 14.00 11.10 10.34
C TRP A 197 12.60 11.00 9.71
N LEU A 198 11.58 11.57 10.34
CA LEU A 198 10.22 11.58 9.77
C LEU A 198 10.12 12.46 8.51
N GLY A 199 10.94 13.51 8.39
CA GLY A 199 11.12 14.26 7.14
C GLY A 199 11.72 13.41 6.02
N LEU A 200 12.73 12.59 6.32
CA LEU A 200 13.31 11.65 5.36
C LEU A 200 12.31 10.55 4.96
N VAL A 201 11.54 10.03 5.93
CA VAL A 201 10.41 9.13 5.65
C VAL A 201 9.42 9.79 4.70
N ALA A 202 9.07 11.06 4.94
CA ALA A 202 8.16 11.80 4.08
C ALA A 202 8.71 11.97 2.65
N GLY A 203 10.02 12.17 2.50
CA GLY A 203 10.68 12.24 1.19
C GLY A 203 10.53 10.93 0.41
N PHE A 204 10.93 9.81 1.01
CA PHE A 204 10.77 8.48 0.39
C PHE A 204 9.30 8.15 0.13
N ALA A 205 8.43 8.39 1.10
CA ALA A 205 6.99 8.14 0.95
C ALA A 205 6.38 8.95 -0.20
N THR A 206 6.73 10.23 -0.31
CA THR A 206 6.22 11.12 -1.35
C THR A 206 6.69 10.65 -2.73
N ALA A 207 7.98 10.37 -2.89
CA ALA A 207 8.54 9.83 -4.12
C ALA A 207 7.88 8.48 -4.49
N GLY A 208 7.76 7.57 -3.51
CA GLY A 208 7.16 6.26 -3.68
C GLY A 208 5.71 6.33 -4.14
N HIS A 209 4.87 7.14 -3.47
CA HIS A 209 3.48 7.33 -3.85
C HIS A 209 3.32 8.09 -5.17
N TYR A 210 4.21 9.02 -5.50
CA TYR A 210 4.21 9.70 -6.80
C TYR A 210 4.48 8.72 -7.94
N CYS A 211 5.57 7.93 -7.83
CA CYS A 211 5.89 6.88 -8.80
C CYS A 211 4.78 5.83 -8.90
N MET A 212 4.13 5.49 -7.78
CA MET A 212 3.02 4.54 -7.75
C MET A 212 1.80 5.10 -8.48
N THR A 213 1.45 6.34 -8.21
CA THR A 213 0.31 7.02 -8.85
C THR A 213 0.54 7.16 -10.36
N ARG A 214 1.77 7.50 -10.78
CA ARG A 214 2.17 7.50 -12.20
C ARG A 214 2.00 6.12 -12.83
N ALA A 215 2.41 5.06 -12.15
CA ALA A 215 2.23 3.69 -12.63
C ALA A 215 0.75 3.29 -12.71
N PHE A 216 -0.08 3.70 -11.75
CA PHE A 216 -1.53 3.49 -11.81
C PHE A 216 -2.18 4.22 -12.98
N GLY A 217 -1.70 5.42 -13.35
CA GLY A 217 -2.17 6.10 -14.55
C GLY A 217 -1.74 5.39 -15.84
N ALA A 218 -0.53 4.81 -15.85
CA ALA A 218 0.08 4.23 -17.06
C ALA A 218 -0.30 2.77 -17.33
N ALA A 219 -0.69 1.99 -16.32
CA ALA A 219 -0.93 0.55 -16.45
C ALA A 219 -2.13 0.04 -15.62
N PRO A 220 -2.74 -1.09 -16.02
CA PRO A 220 -3.70 -1.81 -15.18
C PRO A 220 -3.07 -2.25 -13.85
N LEU A 221 -3.87 -2.30 -12.78
CA LEU A 221 -3.39 -2.72 -11.46
C LEU A 221 -2.79 -4.13 -11.48
N ALA A 222 -3.38 -5.06 -12.23
CA ALA A 222 -2.87 -6.41 -12.37
C ALA A 222 -1.39 -6.45 -12.85
N VAL A 223 -0.96 -5.49 -13.67
CA VAL A 223 0.43 -5.42 -14.17
C VAL A 223 1.38 -4.80 -13.16
N THR A 224 0.91 -3.84 -12.36
CA THR A 224 1.75 -3.10 -11.42
C THR A 224 1.98 -3.87 -10.11
N GLN A 225 1.04 -4.73 -9.72
CA GLN A 225 1.05 -5.45 -8.44
C GLN A 225 2.23 -6.43 -8.30
N PRO A 226 2.58 -7.30 -9.28
CA PRO A 226 3.65 -8.28 -9.07
C PRO A 226 5.03 -7.70 -8.77
N VAL A 227 5.28 -6.45 -9.19
CA VAL A 227 6.55 -5.76 -8.95
C VAL A 227 6.78 -5.46 -7.45
N THR A 228 5.72 -5.42 -6.64
CA THR A 228 5.84 -5.21 -5.19
C THR A 228 6.32 -6.46 -4.45
N PHE A 229 6.38 -7.62 -5.11
CA PHE A 229 6.76 -8.89 -4.48
C PHE A 229 8.24 -8.99 -4.13
N LEU A 230 9.09 -8.18 -4.78
CA LEU A 230 10.47 -8.02 -4.31
C LEU A 230 10.56 -7.37 -2.92
N GLN A 231 9.51 -6.68 -2.46
CA GLN A 231 9.53 -6.04 -1.14
C GLN A 231 9.72 -7.04 0.00
N LEU A 232 9.24 -8.28 -0.09
CA LEU A 232 9.41 -9.27 0.98
C LEU A 232 10.87 -9.69 1.11
N VAL A 233 11.59 -9.82 -0.01
CA VAL A 233 13.03 -10.09 -0.01
C VAL A 233 13.75 -8.95 0.71
N TRP A 234 13.44 -7.70 0.32
CA TRP A 234 14.06 -6.53 0.95
C TRP A 234 13.66 -6.34 2.40
N ALA A 235 12.40 -6.59 2.76
CA ALA A 235 11.89 -6.49 4.13
C ALA A 235 12.51 -7.54 5.04
N THR A 236 12.66 -8.77 4.55
CA THR A 236 13.33 -9.86 5.29
C THR A 236 14.82 -9.55 5.46
N ALA A 237 15.50 -9.10 4.40
CA ALA A 237 16.90 -8.69 4.48
C ALA A 237 17.09 -7.51 5.43
N LEU A 238 16.21 -6.51 5.38
CA LEU A 238 16.24 -5.35 6.27
C LEU A 238 16.00 -5.76 7.73
N GLY A 239 14.98 -6.58 7.98
CA GLY A 239 14.71 -7.16 9.30
C GLY A 239 15.93 -7.89 9.86
N ALA A 240 16.50 -8.81 9.08
CA ALA A 240 17.62 -9.64 9.53
C ALA A 240 18.93 -8.86 9.69
N LEU A 241 19.33 -8.06 8.69
CA LEU A 241 20.64 -7.42 8.64
C LEU A 241 20.71 -6.13 9.47
N VAL A 242 19.60 -5.40 9.62
CA VAL A 242 19.57 -4.10 10.31
C VAL A 242 18.94 -4.22 11.69
N PHE A 243 17.87 -5.01 11.84
CA PHE A 243 17.13 -5.13 13.11
C PHE A 243 17.39 -6.43 13.87
N GLY A 244 18.21 -7.34 13.33
CA GLY A 244 18.49 -8.64 13.95
C GLY A 244 17.26 -9.55 14.06
N GLU A 245 16.23 -9.32 13.24
CA GLU A 245 15.01 -10.14 13.21
C GLU A 245 15.30 -11.51 12.57
N GLY A 246 14.76 -12.58 13.16
CA GLY A 246 14.90 -13.93 12.62
C GLY A 246 14.23 -14.07 11.25
N VAL A 247 14.86 -14.84 10.35
CA VAL A 247 14.24 -15.22 9.07
C VAL A 247 13.21 -16.32 9.31
N ASP A 248 11.94 -15.94 9.33
CA ASP A 248 10.85 -16.87 9.60
C ASP A 248 10.36 -17.59 8.34
N LEU A 249 10.52 -18.91 8.31
CA LEU A 249 10.13 -19.76 7.18
C LEU A 249 8.63 -19.74 6.90
N PHE A 250 7.77 -19.57 7.91
CA PHE A 250 6.33 -19.48 7.69
C PHE A 250 5.94 -18.15 7.05
N VAL A 251 6.65 -17.07 7.38
CA VAL A 251 6.46 -15.76 6.74
C VAL A 251 6.85 -15.84 5.26
N LEU A 252 7.99 -16.48 4.97
CA LEU A 252 8.43 -16.72 3.59
C LEU A 252 7.46 -17.62 2.82
N LEU A 253 7.01 -18.72 3.42
CA LEU A 253 6.06 -19.66 2.82
C LEU A 253 4.72 -18.99 2.55
N GLY A 254 4.13 -18.35 3.56
CA GLY A 254 2.85 -17.66 3.42
C GLY A 254 2.93 -16.52 2.42
N GLY A 255 4.00 -15.73 2.46
CA GLY A 255 4.29 -14.71 1.45
C GLY A 255 4.39 -15.28 0.03
N ALA A 256 5.12 -16.39 -0.15
CA ALA A 256 5.24 -17.07 -1.44
C ALA A 256 3.90 -17.61 -1.95
N VAL A 257 3.05 -18.14 -1.08
CA VAL A 257 1.69 -18.58 -1.43
C VAL A 257 0.84 -17.41 -1.93
N ILE A 258 0.84 -16.27 -1.21
CA ILE A 258 0.11 -15.07 -1.62
C ILE A 258 0.61 -14.56 -2.98
N ILE A 259 1.93 -14.39 -3.11
CA ILE A 259 2.59 -13.93 -4.33
C ILE A 259 2.26 -14.85 -5.50
N GLY A 260 2.38 -16.16 -5.30
CA GLY A 260 2.12 -17.17 -6.32
C GLY A 260 0.67 -17.11 -6.81
N ALA A 261 -0.30 -17.00 -5.90
CA ALA A 261 -1.71 -16.89 -6.25
C ALA A 261 -2.01 -15.65 -7.10
N ILE A 262 -1.48 -14.48 -6.71
CA ILE A 262 -1.71 -13.21 -7.42
C ILE A 262 -0.98 -13.17 -8.77
N SER A 263 0.27 -13.65 -8.81
CA SER A 263 1.06 -13.74 -10.04
C SER A 263 0.41 -14.69 -11.05
N TYR A 264 -0.04 -15.86 -10.60
CA TYR A 264 -0.69 -16.86 -11.44
C TYR A 264 -1.96 -16.31 -12.10
N ILE A 265 -2.86 -15.69 -11.32
CA ILE A 265 -4.11 -15.15 -11.87
C ILE A 265 -3.84 -14.02 -12.86
N THR A 266 -2.90 -13.13 -12.55
CA THR A 266 -2.47 -12.03 -13.43
C THR A 266 -1.93 -12.56 -14.76
N TRP A 267 -1.02 -13.53 -14.70
CA TRP A 267 -0.44 -14.15 -15.89
C TRP A 267 -1.50 -14.86 -16.73
N ARG A 268 -2.39 -15.63 -16.09
CA ARG A 268 -3.45 -16.36 -16.78
C ARG A 268 -4.39 -15.43 -17.54
N GLU A 269 -4.74 -14.30 -16.95
CA GLU A 269 -5.58 -13.29 -17.60
C GLU A 269 -4.89 -12.64 -18.80
N ALA A 270 -3.60 -12.32 -18.67
CA ALA A 270 -2.82 -11.79 -19.78
C ALA A 270 -2.78 -12.78 -20.96
N MET A 271 -2.63 -14.08 -20.69
CA MET A 271 -2.67 -15.12 -21.73
C MET A 271 -4.05 -15.23 -22.41
N ILE A 272 -5.14 -15.18 -21.65
CA ILE A 272 -6.50 -15.27 -22.20
C ILE A 272 -6.80 -14.06 -23.09
N LYS A 273 -6.40 -12.85 -22.66
CA LYS A 273 -6.55 -11.64 -23.48
C LYS A 273 -5.74 -11.74 -24.77
N ARG A 274 -4.50 -12.25 -24.73
CA ARG A 274 -3.70 -12.48 -25.95
C ARG A 274 -4.38 -13.43 -26.94
N ARG A 275 -4.93 -14.56 -26.46
CA ARG A 275 -5.63 -15.52 -27.32
C ARG A 275 -6.90 -14.98 -28.00
N ARG A 276 -7.53 -13.94 -27.45
CA ARG A 276 -8.69 -13.28 -28.07
C ARG A 276 -8.32 -12.25 -29.13
N VAL A 277 -7.07 -11.79 -29.17
CA VAL A 277 -6.60 -10.75 -30.09
C VAL A 277 -5.95 -11.33 -31.34
N THR A 278 -5.43 -12.57 -31.29
CA THR A 278 -5.02 -13.30 -32.49
C THR A 278 -6.29 -13.73 -33.25
N PRO A 279 -6.55 -13.22 -34.47
CA PRO A 279 -7.60 -13.78 -35.32
C PRO A 279 -7.31 -15.27 -35.49
N ALA A 280 -8.34 -16.11 -35.45
CA ALA A 280 -8.21 -17.43 -36.08
C ALA A 280 -7.70 -17.17 -37.49
N GLU A 281 -6.59 -17.82 -37.87
CA GLU A 281 -6.10 -17.79 -39.25
C GLU A 281 -7.31 -17.94 -40.16
N ALA A 282 -7.50 -16.97 -41.05
CA ALA A 282 -8.52 -17.06 -42.07
C ALA A 282 -8.34 -18.42 -42.72
N GLU A 283 -9.34 -19.31 -42.55
CA GLU A 283 -9.47 -20.52 -43.33
C GLU A 283 -9.28 -20.11 -44.78
N THR A 284 -8.09 -20.41 -45.29
CA THR A 284 -7.73 -20.09 -46.64
C THR A 284 -8.46 -21.15 -47.45
N THR A 285 -9.54 -20.71 -48.08
CA THR A 285 -10.34 -21.42 -49.09
C THR A 285 -9.53 -22.39 -49.93
N LEU A 286 -10.04 -23.61 -50.07
CA LEU A 286 -10.12 -24.33 -51.35
C LEU A 286 -11.54 -24.90 -51.50
#